data_AF-A0A9P4X199-F1
#
_entry.id   AF-A0A9P4X199-F1
#
_cell.length_a   1.000
_cell.length_b   1.000
_cell.length_c   1.000
_cell.angle_alpha   90.00
_cell.angle_beta   90.00
_cell.angle_gamma   90.00
#
_symmetry.space_group_name_H-M   'P 1'
#
loop_
_entity.id
_entity.type
_entity.pdbx_description
1 polymer ?
#
loop_
_entity_poly.entity_id
_entity_poly.type
_entity_poly.pdbx_seq_one_letter_code
_entity_poly.pdbx_strand_id
1 'polypeptide(L)'
;MGAPPPAPTLASVAKREAISAQLEERASPTNNEIQEQLRIETANHKALVASWPEKSKAVKTIWNWVNATVSKELMMPAMMALLDKGSGASLQGIIRFLKTEMAPIDSNTEDRVRAEYRAHLSAAEHGTMDPQQWITEWNALYWKATAYKIDEITGTLATKDFLRALASRMAPDWARSMQIRLIEHDTWGMTVPDLLTIARTYSRILEEHNKQAVNN
;
A
#
# COMPACT_ATOMS: atom_id res chain seq x y z
N MET A 1 -36.74 -60.80 11.19
CA MET A 1 -35.95 -60.13 10.14
C MET A 1 -34.54 -60.73 10.19
N GLY A 2 -33.93 -61.27 9.15
CA GLY A 2 -34.24 -61.25 7.73
C GLY A 2 -33.76 -62.53 7.01
N ALA A 3 -34.23 -62.71 5.78
CA ALA A 3 -33.89 -63.83 4.91
C ALA A 3 -32.40 -63.77 4.48
N PRO A 4 -31.74 -64.91 4.26
CA PRO A 4 -30.41 -64.93 3.66
C PRO A 4 -30.47 -64.35 2.23
N PRO A 5 -29.46 -63.57 1.81
CA PRO A 5 -29.45 -62.96 0.49
C PRO A 5 -29.42 -64.03 -0.61
N PRO A 6 -30.11 -63.81 -1.74
CA PRO A 6 -30.15 -64.78 -2.83
C PRO A 6 -28.76 -64.95 -3.45
N ALA A 7 -28.41 -66.21 -3.76
CA ALA A 7 -27.18 -66.54 -4.46
C ALA A 7 -27.12 -65.83 -5.83
N PRO A 8 -25.95 -65.31 -6.24
CA PRO A 8 -25.81 -64.62 -7.52
C PRO A 8 -26.16 -65.55 -8.68
N THR A 9 -27.05 -65.10 -9.56
CA THR A 9 -27.53 -65.84 -10.74
C THR A 9 -26.41 -65.95 -11.77
N LEU A 10 -26.34 -67.06 -12.53
CA LEU A 10 -25.31 -67.32 -13.56
C LEU A 10 -25.07 -66.16 -14.55
N ALA A 11 -26.11 -65.37 -14.85
CA ALA A 11 -26.01 -64.17 -15.68
C ALA A 11 -25.15 -63.04 -15.07
N SER A 12 -25.08 -62.95 -13.74
CA SER A 12 -24.25 -61.98 -13.02
C SER A 12 -22.76 -62.37 -12.98
N VAL A 13 -22.47 -63.66 -13.11
CA VAL A 13 -21.10 -64.19 -13.18
C VAL A 13 -20.54 -63.98 -14.58
N ALA A 14 -21.30 -64.32 -15.63
CA ALA A 14 -20.90 -64.08 -17.03
C ALA A 14 -20.68 -62.59 -17.35
N LYS A 15 -21.49 -61.70 -16.76
CA LYS A 15 -21.33 -60.25 -16.92
C LYS A 15 -20.08 -59.72 -16.17
N ARG A 16 -19.70 -60.34 -15.05
CA ARG A 16 -18.46 -60.02 -14.32
C ARG A 16 -17.23 -60.53 -15.07
N GLU A 17 -17.31 -61.71 -15.68
CA GLU A 17 -16.24 -62.29 -16.52
C GLU A 17 -15.99 -61.47 -17.80
N ALA A 18 -17.06 -60.97 -18.44
CA ALA A 18 -16.92 -60.08 -19.59
C ALA A 18 -16.32 -58.71 -19.23
N ILE A 19 -16.62 -58.18 -18.03
CA ILE A 19 -16.04 -56.93 -17.54
C ILE A 19 -14.58 -57.12 -17.12
N SER A 20 -14.22 -58.25 -16.51
CA SER A 20 -12.82 -58.56 -16.20
C SER A 20 -11.99 -58.77 -17.48
N ALA A 21 -12.55 -59.41 -18.51
CA ALA A 21 -11.88 -59.56 -19.81
C ALA A 21 -11.69 -58.21 -20.53
N GLN A 22 -12.67 -57.30 -20.47
CA GLN A 22 -12.53 -55.93 -21.01
C GLN A 22 -11.54 -55.06 -20.22
N LEU A 23 -11.33 -55.34 -18.93
CA LEU A 23 -10.32 -54.69 -18.10
C LEU A 23 -8.91 -55.24 -18.36
N GLU A 24 -8.78 -56.52 -18.72
CA GLU A 24 -7.53 -57.13 -19.17
C GLU A 24 -7.15 -56.74 -20.61
N GLU A 25 -8.13 -56.33 -21.45
CA GLU A 25 -7.91 -55.81 -22.80
C GLU A 25 -7.46 -54.33 -22.82
N ARG A 26 -7.41 -53.64 -21.67
CA ARG A 26 -6.52 -52.48 -21.52
C ARG A 26 -5.09 -53.00 -21.42
N ALA A 27 -4.56 -53.40 -22.57
CA ALA A 27 -3.22 -53.92 -22.75
C ALA A 27 -2.23 -53.09 -21.91
N SER A 28 -1.44 -53.79 -21.10
CA SER A 28 -0.27 -53.17 -20.44
C SER A 28 0.52 -52.41 -21.51
N PRO A 29 0.92 -51.16 -21.25
CA PRO A 29 1.54 -50.33 -22.27
C PRO A 29 2.73 -51.08 -22.87
N THR A 30 2.74 -51.18 -24.19
CA THR A 30 3.77 -51.93 -24.91
C THR A 30 5.12 -51.30 -24.60
N ASN A 31 6.21 -52.07 -24.57
CA ASN A 31 7.55 -51.55 -24.25
C ASN A 31 7.92 -50.31 -25.10
N ASN A 32 7.48 -50.24 -26.35
CA ASN A 32 7.66 -49.07 -27.22
C ASN A 32 6.88 -47.82 -26.77
N GLU A 33 5.69 -47.97 -26.19
CA GLU A 33 4.88 -46.86 -25.66
C GLU A 33 5.49 -46.32 -24.37
N ILE A 34 6.02 -47.20 -23.53
CA ILE A 34 6.77 -46.85 -22.31
C ILE A 34 8.03 -46.05 -22.69
N GLN A 35 8.77 -46.50 -23.71
CA GLN A 35 9.98 -45.82 -24.18
C GLN A 35 9.67 -44.44 -24.75
N GLU A 36 8.58 -44.29 -25.52
CA GLU A 36 8.20 -42.98 -26.06
C GLU A 36 7.69 -42.03 -24.97
N GLN A 37 6.92 -42.52 -23.98
CA GLN A 37 6.53 -41.70 -22.83
C GLN A 37 7.75 -41.23 -22.02
N LEU A 38 8.71 -42.12 -21.76
CA LEU A 38 9.94 -41.76 -21.07
C LEU A 38 10.76 -40.72 -21.87
N ARG A 39 10.77 -40.83 -23.20
CA ARG A 39 11.45 -39.87 -24.08
C ARG A 39 10.80 -38.49 -24.02
N ILE A 40 9.47 -38.43 -24.01
CA ILE A 40 8.71 -37.19 -23.85
C ILE A 40 8.95 -36.58 -22.47
N GLU A 41 8.92 -37.40 -21.41
CA GLU A 41 9.08 -36.95 -20.03
C GLU A 41 10.51 -36.45 -19.75
N THR A 42 11.53 -37.14 -20.27
CA THR A 42 12.93 -36.69 -20.20
C THR A 42 13.18 -35.40 -20.98
N ALA A 43 12.55 -35.23 -22.16
CA ALA A 43 12.61 -33.98 -22.91
C ALA A 43 11.96 -32.81 -22.14
N ASN A 44 10.78 -33.05 -21.54
CA ASN A 44 10.08 -32.06 -20.70
C ASN A 44 10.90 -31.70 -19.46
N HIS A 45 11.47 -32.70 -18.77
CA HIS A 45 12.33 -32.48 -17.62
C HIS A 45 13.59 -31.69 -18.01
N LYS A 46 14.21 -32.00 -19.15
CA LYS A 46 15.37 -31.26 -19.66
C LYS A 46 15.03 -29.80 -19.98
N ALA A 47 13.88 -29.54 -20.59
CA ALA A 47 13.40 -28.18 -20.84
C ALA A 47 13.13 -27.41 -19.53
N LEU A 48 12.51 -28.06 -18.54
CA LEU A 48 12.27 -27.48 -17.22
C LEU A 48 13.58 -27.13 -16.50
N VAL A 49 14.54 -28.05 -16.49
CA VAL A 49 15.88 -27.85 -15.90
C VAL A 49 16.64 -26.75 -16.63
N ALA A 50 16.54 -26.65 -17.95
CA ALA A 50 17.17 -25.57 -18.72
C ALA A 50 16.60 -24.19 -18.37
N SER A 51 15.31 -24.08 -18.03
CA SER A 51 14.66 -22.82 -17.62
C SER A 51 14.88 -22.45 -16.14
N TRP A 52 15.36 -23.39 -15.32
CA TRP A 52 15.51 -23.21 -13.88
C TRP A 52 16.59 -22.18 -13.46
N PRO A 53 17.77 -22.11 -14.11
CA PRO A 53 18.80 -21.13 -13.77
C PRO A 53 18.30 -19.69 -13.84
N GLU A 54 17.55 -19.33 -14.87
CA GLU A 54 17.00 -17.98 -15.05
C GLU A 54 15.98 -17.64 -13.96
N LYS A 55 15.02 -18.56 -13.70
CA LYS A 55 14.02 -18.39 -12.64
C LYS A 55 14.67 -18.29 -11.26
N SER A 56 15.66 -19.13 -10.98
CA SER A 56 16.38 -19.12 -9.71
C SER A 56 17.21 -17.85 -9.50
N LYS A 57 17.76 -17.27 -10.57
CA LYS A 57 18.49 -15.99 -10.53
C LYS A 57 17.55 -14.85 -10.14
N ALA A 58 16.38 -14.76 -10.75
CA ALA A 58 15.38 -13.74 -10.41
C ALA A 58 14.94 -13.84 -8.94
N VAL A 59 14.66 -15.06 -8.46
CA VAL A 59 14.29 -15.30 -7.04
C VAL A 59 15.42 -14.92 -6.10
N LYS A 60 16.67 -15.29 -6.42
CA LYS A 60 17.85 -14.91 -5.62
C LYS A 60 18.06 -13.39 -5.57
N THR A 61 17.89 -12.69 -6.69
CA THR A 61 18.02 -11.23 -6.71
C THR A 61 17.01 -10.55 -5.77
N ILE A 62 15.75 -10.99 -5.80
CA ILE A 62 14.71 -10.45 -4.92
C ILE A 62 15.03 -10.80 -3.46
N TRP A 63 15.48 -12.02 -3.18
CA TRP A 63 15.87 -12.43 -1.83
C TRP A 63 17.03 -11.60 -1.27
N ASN A 64 18.05 -11.34 -2.10
CA ASN A 64 19.18 -10.47 -1.72
C ASN A 64 18.71 -9.04 -1.44
N TRP A 65 17.80 -8.51 -2.24
CA TRP A 65 17.23 -7.18 -2.02
C TRP A 65 16.43 -7.12 -0.71
N VAL A 66 15.60 -8.13 -0.43
CA VAL A 66 14.81 -8.21 0.82
C VAL A 66 15.75 -8.23 2.03
N ASN A 67 16.83 -9.02 2.02
CA ASN A 67 17.79 -9.04 3.12
C ASN A 67 18.60 -7.75 3.28
N ALA A 68 18.78 -6.98 2.21
CA ALA A 68 19.47 -5.70 2.27
C ALA A 68 18.57 -4.59 2.83
N THR A 69 17.26 -4.70 2.63
CA THR A 69 16.29 -3.62 2.93
C THR A 69 15.47 -3.86 4.20
N VAL A 70 15.25 -5.12 4.58
CA VAL A 70 14.47 -5.49 5.75
C VAL A 70 15.42 -5.86 6.90
N SER A 71 15.24 -5.23 8.06
CA SER A 71 16.04 -5.56 9.25
C SER A 71 15.78 -7.01 9.69
N LYS A 72 16.83 -7.68 10.19
CA LYS A 72 16.76 -9.08 10.65
C LYS A 72 15.70 -9.29 11.74
N GLU A 73 15.44 -8.26 12.54
CA GLU A 73 14.45 -8.24 13.62
C GLU A 73 13.00 -8.32 13.11
N LEU A 74 12.72 -7.83 11.90
CA LEU A 74 11.40 -7.94 11.26
C LEU A 74 11.26 -9.23 10.44
N MET A 75 12.38 -9.75 9.93
CA MET A 75 12.38 -10.95 9.11
C MET A 75 12.12 -12.23 9.93
N MET A 76 12.70 -12.32 11.13
CA MET A 76 12.57 -13.49 12.01
C MET A 76 11.10 -13.77 12.42
N PRO A 77 10.32 -12.79 12.90
CA PRO A 77 8.90 -12.98 13.18
C PRO A 77 8.09 -13.38 11.95
N ALA A 78 8.37 -12.79 10.79
CA ALA A 78 7.69 -13.11 9.53
C ALA A 78 7.95 -14.57 9.11
N MET A 79 9.19 -15.04 9.22
CA MET A 79 9.54 -16.44 8.92
C MET A 79 8.90 -17.41 9.90
N MET A 80 8.87 -17.10 11.20
CA MET A 80 8.19 -17.93 12.20
C MET A 80 6.68 -18.00 11.96
N ALA A 81 6.03 -16.89 11.67
CA ALA A 81 4.59 -16.83 11.38
C ALA A 81 4.20 -17.63 10.12
N LEU A 82 5.09 -17.71 9.13
CA LEU A 82 4.86 -18.49 7.91
C LEU A 82 5.13 -19.98 8.08
N LEU A 83 6.07 -20.34 8.95
CA LEU A 83 6.32 -21.73 9.36
C LEU A 83 5.11 -22.30 10.10
N ASP A 84 4.51 -21.52 11.00
CA ASP A 84 3.33 -21.93 11.78
C ASP A 84 2.08 -22.13 10.88
N LYS A 85 1.95 -21.35 9.80
CA LYS A 85 0.88 -21.47 8.81
C LYS A 85 1.08 -22.61 7.78
N GLY A 86 2.07 -23.48 7.98
CA GLY A 86 2.29 -24.68 7.16
C GLY A 86 2.67 -24.44 5.68
N SER A 87 2.87 -23.19 5.28
CA SER A 87 3.08 -22.81 3.86
C SER A 87 4.56 -22.80 3.45
N GLY A 88 5.48 -23.15 4.36
CA GLY A 88 6.92 -22.98 4.17
C GLY A 88 7.32 -21.50 4.07
N ALA A 89 8.56 -21.19 4.41
CA ALA A 89 9.11 -19.84 4.29
C ALA A 89 9.39 -19.49 2.81
N SER A 90 8.37 -19.44 1.98
CA SER A 90 8.49 -18.97 0.60
C SER A 90 8.74 -17.46 0.60
N LEU A 91 9.64 -17.00 -0.28
CA LEU A 91 9.93 -15.56 -0.43
C LEU A 91 8.67 -14.73 -0.70
N GLN A 92 7.73 -15.28 -1.46
CA GLN A 92 6.44 -14.64 -1.72
C GLN A 92 5.57 -14.55 -0.47
N GLY A 93 5.58 -15.57 0.39
CA GLY A 93 4.91 -15.55 1.68
C GLY A 93 5.49 -14.48 2.61
N ILE A 94 6.82 -14.37 2.68
CA ILE A 94 7.52 -13.35 3.49
C ILE A 94 7.16 -11.95 2.98
N ILE A 95 7.25 -11.72 1.67
CA ILE A 95 6.90 -10.43 1.08
C ILE A 95 5.43 -10.10 1.31
N ARG A 96 4.52 -11.07 1.17
CA ARG A 96 3.08 -10.84 1.38
C ARG A 96 2.77 -10.54 2.84
N PHE A 97 3.36 -11.27 3.77
CA PHE A 97 3.22 -11.03 5.20
C PHE A 97 3.75 -9.64 5.59
N LEU A 98 4.98 -9.32 5.18
CA LEU A 98 5.55 -7.98 5.40
C LEU A 98 4.71 -6.89 4.76
N LYS A 99 4.17 -7.11 3.55
CA LYS A 99 3.25 -6.16 2.93
C LYS A 99 1.92 -6.04 3.65
N THR A 100 1.40 -7.08 4.29
CA THR A 100 0.13 -7.01 5.02
C THR A 100 0.31 -6.34 6.37
N GLU A 101 1.37 -6.67 7.10
CA GLU A 101 1.68 -6.10 8.41
C GLU A 101 2.27 -4.68 8.33
N MET A 102 3.03 -4.39 7.25
CA MET A 102 3.65 -3.08 7.02
C MET A 102 3.01 -2.31 5.86
N ALA A 103 1.84 -2.75 5.37
CA ALA A 103 1.06 -1.93 4.46
C ALA A 103 0.82 -0.57 5.13
N PRO A 104 0.84 0.53 4.36
CA PRO A 104 0.25 1.76 4.85
C PRO A 104 -1.22 1.45 5.11
N ILE A 105 -1.57 1.26 6.39
CA ILE A 105 -2.95 1.39 6.87
C ILE A 105 -3.40 2.79 6.43
N ASP A 106 -4.67 2.99 6.11
CA ASP A 106 -5.17 4.33 5.74
C ASP A 106 -4.79 5.38 6.81
N SER A 107 -4.76 4.98 8.09
CA SER A 107 -4.22 5.76 9.21
C SER A 107 -2.76 6.17 9.04
N ASN A 108 -1.89 5.30 8.52
CA ASN A 108 -0.48 5.62 8.24
C ASN A 108 -0.35 6.64 7.10
N THR A 109 -1.27 6.63 6.14
CA THR A 109 -1.29 7.63 5.06
C THR A 109 -1.80 8.97 5.57
N GLU A 110 -2.85 8.97 6.40
CA GLU A 110 -3.34 10.16 7.10
C GLU A 110 -2.29 10.75 8.04
N ASP A 111 -1.62 9.92 8.85
CA ASP A 111 -0.54 10.32 9.75
C ASP A 111 0.66 10.89 8.99
N ARG A 112 0.99 10.32 7.83
CA ARG A 112 2.01 10.88 6.95
C ARG A 112 1.61 12.25 6.42
N VAL A 113 0.39 12.41 5.92
CA VAL A 113 -0.10 13.72 5.43
C VAL A 113 -0.14 14.74 6.56
N ARG A 114 -0.53 14.33 7.77
CA ARG A 114 -0.49 15.15 8.99
C ARG A 114 0.94 15.58 9.33
N ALA A 115 1.90 14.67 9.28
CA ALA A 115 3.31 14.97 9.51
C ALA A 115 3.89 15.91 8.45
N GLU A 116 3.59 15.67 7.17
CA GLU A 116 3.95 16.56 6.05
C GLU A 116 3.39 17.97 6.25
N TYR A 117 2.12 18.09 6.63
CA TYR A 117 1.47 19.38 6.88
C TYR A 117 2.12 20.14 8.05
N ARG A 118 2.36 19.47 9.19
CA ARG A 118 3.01 20.09 10.35
C ARG A 118 4.45 20.50 10.06
N ALA A 119 5.20 19.67 9.32
CA ALA A 119 6.54 20.01 8.87
C ALA A 119 6.54 21.25 7.97
N HIS A 120 5.56 21.37 7.06
CA HIS A 120 5.43 22.54 6.17
C HIS A 120 5.09 23.83 6.92
N LEU A 121 4.24 23.75 7.94
CA LEU A 121 3.96 24.87 8.84
C LEU A 121 5.21 25.29 9.64
N SER A 122 5.95 24.31 10.17
CA SER A 122 7.19 24.61 10.90
C SER A 122 8.28 25.18 9.97
N ALA A 123 8.33 24.78 8.70
CA ALA A 123 9.25 25.37 7.73
C ALA A 123 9.00 26.88 7.52
N ALA A 124 7.73 27.32 7.57
CA ALA A 124 7.38 28.74 7.55
C ALA A 124 7.89 29.50 8.78
N GLU A 125 7.86 28.86 9.97
CA GLU A 125 8.35 29.49 11.21
C GLU A 125 9.84 29.84 11.14
N HIS A 126 10.63 28.99 10.48
CA HIS A 126 12.08 29.17 10.35
C HIS A 126 12.46 30.24 9.30
N GLY A 127 11.53 30.60 8.39
CA GLY A 127 11.73 31.64 7.39
C GLY A 127 12.70 31.26 6.28
N THR A 128 12.91 29.96 6.05
CA THR A 128 13.86 29.44 5.05
C THR A 128 13.30 29.45 3.63
N MET A 129 11.99 29.68 3.47
CA MET A 129 11.27 29.48 2.21
C MET A 129 10.69 30.80 1.69
N ASP A 130 10.67 30.95 0.37
CA ASP A 130 10.01 32.07 -0.29
C ASP A 130 8.50 32.05 0.02
N PRO A 131 7.90 33.18 0.47
CA PRO A 131 6.48 33.22 0.83
C PRO A 131 5.51 32.82 -0.29
N GLN A 132 5.85 33.10 -1.56
CA GLN A 132 5.01 32.77 -2.69
C GLN A 132 5.08 31.27 -3.03
N GLN A 133 6.28 30.68 -3.00
CA GLN A 133 6.43 29.24 -3.10
C GLN A 133 5.71 28.51 -1.95
N TRP A 134 5.86 29.01 -0.72
CA TRP A 134 5.30 28.39 0.47
C TRP A 134 3.76 28.29 0.42
N ILE A 135 3.07 29.36 0.00
CA ILE A 135 1.60 29.35 -0.07
C ILE A 135 1.07 28.44 -1.18
N THR A 136 1.80 28.29 -2.29
CA THR A 136 1.44 27.34 -3.35
C THR A 136 1.57 25.90 -2.88
N GLU A 137 2.66 25.56 -2.21
CA GLU A 137 2.88 24.21 -1.65
C GLU A 137 1.90 23.91 -0.51
N TRP A 138 1.63 24.90 0.35
CA TRP A 138 0.63 24.78 1.40
C TRP A 138 -0.77 24.51 0.83
N ASN A 139 -1.18 25.21 -0.25
CA ASN A 139 -2.47 24.96 -0.89
C ASN A 139 -2.56 23.52 -1.45
N ALA A 140 -1.50 23.01 -2.06
CA ALA A 140 -1.46 21.63 -2.55
C ALA A 140 -1.62 20.61 -1.40
N LEU A 141 -0.92 20.84 -0.28
CA LEU A 141 -1.02 20.01 0.92
C LEU A 141 -2.41 20.12 1.57
N TYR A 142 -3.02 21.31 1.59
CA TYR A 142 -4.36 21.53 2.11
C TYR A 142 -5.42 20.75 1.32
N TRP A 143 -5.36 20.75 -0.01
CA TRP A 143 -6.26 19.95 -0.84
C TRP A 143 -6.05 18.44 -0.64
N LYS A 144 -4.79 18.00 -0.51
CA LYS A 144 -4.45 16.61 -0.20
C LYS A 144 -5.04 16.20 1.16
N ALA A 145 -4.86 17.00 2.19
CA ALA A 145 -5.40 16.78 3.52
C ALA A 145 -6.93 16.76 3.56
N THR A 146 -7.56 17.67 2.83
CA THR A 146 -9.03 17.72 2.71
C THR A 146 -9.58 16.48 2.02
N ALA A 147 -8.88 15.93 1.02
CA ALA A 147 -9.27 14.69 0.36
C ALA A 147 -9.27 13.48 1.31
N TYR A 148 -8.34 13.45 2.27
CA TYR A 148 -8.27 12.43 3.33
C TYR A 148 -9.14 12.73 4.55
N LYS A 149 -9.95 13.81 4.54
CA LYS A 149 -10.84 14.21 5.63
C LYS A 149 -10.14 14.30 7.00
N ILE A 150 -8.93 14.87 7.02
CA ILE A 150 -8.19 15.07 8.27
C ILE A 150 -8.80 16.25 9.04
N ASP A 151 -9.55 15.94 10.10
CA ASP A 151 -10.26 16.94 10.93
C ASP A 151 -9.34 17.97 11.61
N GLU A 152 -8.06 17.65 11.79
CA GLU A 152 -7.09 18.60 12.38
C GLU A 152 -6.74 19.77 11.43
N ILE A 153 -6.98 19.61 10.12
CA ILE A 153 -6.60 20.58 9.09
C ILE A 153 -7.81 21.46 8.70
N THR A 154 -8.99 21.15 9.25
CA THR A 154 -10.22 21.91 9.09
C THR A 154 -10.64 22.55 10.42
N GLY A 155 -11.04 23.82 10.38
CA GLY A 155 -11.57 24.53 11.54
C GLY A 155 -10.62 25.53 12.22
N THR A 156 -11.07 26.07 13.36
CA THR A 156 -10.50 27.26 14.00
C THR A 156 -9.06 27.06 14.50
N LEU A 157 -8.70 25.83 14.88
CA LEU A 157 -7.34 25.51 15.33
C LEU A 157 -6.34 25.60 14.17
N ALA A 158 -6.68 25.01 13.02
CA ALA A 158 -5.86 25.08 11.81
C ALA A 158 -5.64 26.54 11.34
N THR A 159 -6.66 27.39 11.48
CA THR A 159 -6.53 28.84 11.22
C THR A 159 -5.54 29.52 12.16
N LYS A 160 -5.57 29.20 13.45
CA LYS A 160 -4.63 29.76 14.43
C LYS A 160 -3.20 29.28 14.17
N ASP A 161 -3.01 28.00 13.84
CA ASP A 161 -1.70 27.44 13.55
C ASP A 161 -1.11 27.99 12.24
N PHE A 162 -1.93 28.16 11.19
CA PHE A 162 -1.53 28.83 9.96
C PHE A 162 -1.06 30.26 10.22
N LEU A 163 -1.84 31.05 10.98
CA LEU A 163 -1.45 32.42 11.32
C LEU A 163 -0.24 32.47 12.24
N ARG A 164 -0.07 31.50 13.14
CA ARG A 164 1.12 31.41 14.00
C ARG A 164 2.38 31.18 13.17
N ALA A 165 2.33 30.27 12.20
CA ALA A 165 3.44 30.00 11.30
C ALA A 165 3.85 31.27 10.52
N LEU A 166 2.87 32.00 9.98
CA LEU A 166 3.11 33.26 9.27
C LEU A 166 3.59 34.40 10.18
N ALA A 167 3.15 34.42 11.45
CA ALA A 167 3.50 35.45 12.41
C ALA A 167 4.97 35.43 12.84
N SER A 168 5.68 34.31 12.62
CA SER A 168 7.09 34.17 12.99
C SER A 168 8.00 35.03 12.09
N ARG A 169 8.09 34.72 10.79
CA ARG A 169 9.07 35.34 9.90
C ARG A 169 8.57 35.73 8.50
N MET A 170 7.42 35.21 8.06
CA MET A 170 6.92 35.50 6.70
C MET A 170 6.13 36.81 6.64
N ALA A 171 5.17 37.00 7.55
CA ALA A 171 4.31 38.19 7.57
C ALA A 171 3.87 38.53 9.00
N PRO A 172 4.80 38.91 9.89
CA PRO A 172 4.55 39.08 11.33
C PRO A 172 3.45 40.09 11.64
N ASP A 173 3.43 41.23 10.97
CA ASP A 173 2.47 42.31 11.27
C ASP A 173 1.08 42.00 10.74
N TRP A 174 0.99 41.44 9.54
CA TRP A 174 -0.28 41.03 8.96
C TRP A 174 -0.91 39.88 9.74
N ALA A 175 -0.14 38.85 10.07
CA ALA A 175 -0.63 37.67 10.78
C ALA A 175 -1.12 38.02 12.19
N ARG A 176 -0.39 38.86 12.94
CA ARG A 176 -0.83 39.37 14.25
C ARG A 176 -2.10 40.21 14.15
N SER A 177 -2.18 41.11 13.16
CA SER A 177 -3.38 41.92 12.92
C SER A 177 -4.58 41.04 12.56
N MET A 178 -4.37 39.97 11.80
CA MET A 178 -5.42 39.01 11.46
C MET A 178 -5.87 38.21 12.70
N GLN A 179 -4.95 37.78 13.56
CA GLN A 179 -5.29 37.09 14.81
C GLN A 179 -6.17 37.96 15.72
N ILE A 180 -5.84 39.25 15.88
CA ILE A 180 -6.65 40.20 16.66
C ILE A 180 -8.04 40.33 16.05
N ARG A 181 -8.15 40.50 14.72
CA ARG A 181 -9.45 40.55 14.02
C ARG A 181 -10.29 39.30 14.19
N LEU A 182 -9.68 38.11 14.23
CA LEU A 182 -10.41 36.86 14.48
C LEU A 182 -10.97 36.81 15.91
N ILE A 183 -10.22 37.30 16.90
CA ILE A 183 -10.69 37.39 18.29
C ILE A 183 -11.84 38.41 18.36
N GLU A 184 -11.71 39.56 17.72
CA GLU A 184 -12.77 40.58 17.67
C GLU A 184 -14.05 40.03 17.03
N HIS A 185 -13.95 39.36 15.88
CA HIS A 185 -15.08 38.72 15.21
C HIS A 185 -15.78 37.69 16.11
N ASP A 186 -15.01 36.87 16.83
CA ASP A 186 -15.54 35.88 17.78
C ASP A 186 -16.30 36.58 18.93
N THR A 187 -15.72 37.65 19.48
CA THR A 187 -16.38 38.44 20.55
C THR A 187 -17.64 39.18 20.10
N TRP A 188 -17.71 39.58 18.83
CA TRP A 188 -18.87 40.24 18.24
C TRP A 188 -19.92 39.28 17.70
N GLY A 189 -19.71 37.96 17.81
CA GLY A 189 -20.60 36.95 17.25
C GLY A 189 -20.69 37.01 15.72
N MET A 190 -19.69 37.61 15.06
CA MET A 190 -19.60 37.65 13.61
C MET A 190 -19.02 36.34 13.08
N THR A 191 -19.33 36.00 11.83
CA THR A 191 -18.78 34.80 11.20
C THR A 191 -17.26 34.92 11.11
N VAL A 192 -16.55 33.96 11.72
CA VAL A 192 -15.09 33.87 11.64
C VAL A 192 -14.71 33.40 10.23
N PRO A 193 -13.86 34.13 9.49
CA PRO A 193 -13.42 33.73 8.16
C PRO A 193 -12.77 32.35 8.18
N ASP A 194 -13.15 31.53 7.19
CA ASP A 194 -12.57 30.20 7.00
C ASP A 194 -11.09 30.27 6.60
N LEU A 195 -10.33 29.23 6.93
CA LEU A 195 -8.89 29.09 6.65
C LEU A 195 -8.56 29.39 5.18
N LEU A 196 -9.34 28.85 4.25
CA LEU A 196 -9.11 29.07 2.82
C LEU A 196 -9.31 30.53 2.42
N THR A 197 -10.24 31.24 3.07
CA THR A 197 -10.47 32.67 2.82
C THR A 197 -9.26 33.49 3.27
N ILE A 198 -8.72 33.17 4.46
CA ILE A 198 -7.54 33.84 5.01
C ILE A 198 -6.31 33.57 4.14
N ALA A 199 -6.11 32.33 3.69
CA ALA A 199 -5.02 31.96 2.79
C ALA A 199 -5.11 32.71 1.45
N ARG A 200 -6.31 32.86 0.87
CA ARG A 200 -6.52 33.66 -0.36
C ARG A 200 -6.22 35.13 -0.15
N THR A 201 -6.62 35.71 0.99
CA THR A 201 -6.27 37.08 1.33
C THR A 201 -4.76 37.26 1.42
N TYR A 202 -4.06 36.29 2.00
CA TYR A 202 -2.60 36.30 2.06
C TYR A 202 -1.95 36.23 0.67
N SER A 203 -2.37 35.30 -0.19
CA SER A 203 -1.89 35.22 -1.57
C SER A 203 -2.06 36.54 -2.32
N ARG A 204 -3.22 37.19 -2.17
CA ARG A 204 -3.48 38.49 -2.80
C ARG A 204 -2.55 39.60 -2.28
N ILE A 205 -2.25 39.60 -0.98
CA ILE A 205 -1.31 40.58 -0.41
C ILE A 205 0.09 40.36 -0.97
N LEU A 206 0.54 39.11 -1.09
CA LEU A 206 1.83 38.79 -1.71
C LEU A 206 1.91 39.24 -3.17
N GLU A 207 0.84 39.02 -3.95
CA GLU A 207 0.76 39.50 -5.33
C GLU A 207 0.86 41.02 -5.45
N GLU A 208 0.16 41.76 -4.58
CA GLU A 208 0.21 43.23 -4.58
C GLU A 208 1.59 43.75 -4.17
N HIS A 209 2.23 43.12 -3.17
CA HIS A 209 3.60 43.45 -2.78
C HIS A 209 4.61 43.19 -3.92
N ASN A 210 4.44 42.09 -4.65
CA ASN A 210 5.30 41.77 -5.79
C ASN A 210 5.11 42.77 -6.95
N LYS A 211 3.86 43.15 -7.27
CA LYS A 211 3.58 44.19 -8.28
C LYS A 211 4.21 45.54 -7.92
N GLN A 212 4.17 45.93 -6.65
CA GLN A 212 4.80 47.17 -6.17
C GLN A 212 6.33 47.11 -6.24
N ALA A 213 6.93 45.94 -6.03
CA ALA A 213 8.38 45.73 -6.17
C ALA A 213 8.87 45.76 -7.62
N VAL A 214 8.04 45.34 -8.58
CA VAL A 214 8.38 45.36 -10.03
C VAL A 214 8.24 46.76 -10.65
N ASN A 215 7.40 47.63 -10.07
CA ASN A 215 7.14 48.97 -10.57
C ASN A 215 8.07 50.06 -10.00
N ASN A 216 8.98 49.71 -9.09
CA ASN A 216 10.01 50.60 -8.52
C ASN A 216 11.40 50.18 -8.98
#